data_AF-A0A3Q0IY24-F1
#
_entry.id   AF-A0A3Q0IY24-F1
#
_cell.length_a   1.000
_cell.length_b   1.000
_cell.length_c   1.000
_cell.angle_alpha   90.00
_cell.angle_beta   90.00
_cell.angle_gamma   90.00
#
_symmetry.space_group_name_H-M   'P 1'
#
loop_
_entity.id
_entity.type
_entity.pdbx_description
1 polymer ?
#
loop_
_entity_poly.entity_id
_entity_poly.type
_entity_poly.pdbx_seq_one_letter_code
_entity_poly.pdbx_strand_id
1 'polypeptide(L)'
;MKHPQEHIMTEVEKEEALCLQKEFEWVINKEVHIILKQLQTILVECSRRFPLTLFGNEGPYKSDKIILASSQDTLKTIVNLNGDSISFADIHLKIHRHHQHQTQTYKTSILKEHPWKLHQIQDAGNHLQFALYHIDNVDDGYQFKSSEEVLHTLDNILNCLQRGRTSLIVPRKRTIDDLMKSRNMKSLTPPLPEDLAISFYIQSHKLICAAYQLSNVQVMIIMVI
;
A
#
# COMPACT_ATOMS: atom_id res chain seq x y z
N MET A 1 63.96 -14.41 -22.91
CA MET A 1 63.62 -13.08 -23.43
C MET A 1 62.10 -13.00 -23.59
N LYS A 2 61.41 -12.38 -22.64
CA LYS A 2 60.02 -11.89 -22.80
C LYS A 2 60.04 -10.48 -22.22
N HIS A 3 59.93 -9.47 -23.08
CA HIS A 3 59.76 -8.08 -22.67
C HIS A 3 58.38 -7.93 -22.00
N PRO A 4 58.27 -7.28 -20.83
CA PRO A 4 56.99 -6.79 -20.35
C PRO A 4 56.65 -5.54 -21.18
N GLN A 5 55.64 -5.62 -22.03
CA GLN A 5 54.99 -4.43 -22.59
C GLN A 5 54.12 -3.85 -21.47
N GLU A 6 54.69 -2.96 -20.66
CA GLU A 6 53.89 -2.00 -19.91
C GLU A 6 53.14 -1.14 -20.94
N HIS A 7 51.82 -1.25 -20.93
CA HIS A 7 50.94 -0.48 -21.79
C HIS A 7 51.04 0.99 -21.35
N ILE A 8 51.91 1.77 -22.00
CA ILE A 8 52.03 3.21 -21.75
C ILE A 8 50.74 3.85 -22.24
N MET A 9 49.85 4.18 -21.30
CA MET A 9 48.61 4.89 -21.57
C MET A 9 48.94 6.21 -22.27
N THR A 10 48.36 6.42 -23.44
CA THR A 10 48.59 7.58 -24.29
C THR A 10 48.12 8.86 -23.59
N GLU A 11 48.67 10.02 -23.96
CA GLU A 11 48.29 11.30 -23.38
C GLU A 11 46.79 11.60 -23.57
N VAL A 12 46.23 11.15 -24.69
CA VAL A 12 44.79 11.20 -24.99
C VAL A 12 43.98 10.34 -24.03
N GLU A 13 44.39 9.09 -23.78
CA GLU A 13 43.72 8.20 -22.82
C GLU A 13 43.77 8.74 -21.38
N LYS A 14 44.85 9.45 -21.01
CA LYS A 14 44.97 10.12 -19.70
C LYS A 14 44.01 11.30 -19.57
N GLU A 15 43.86 12.10 -20.62
CA GLU A 15 42.94 13.24 -20.64
C GLU A 15 41.48 12.76 -20.60
N GLU A 16 41.14 11.72 -21.37
CA GLU A 16 39.82 11.09 -21.35
C GLU A 16 39.47 10.52 -19.97
N ALA A 17 40.39 9.78 -19.34
CA ALA A 17 40.19 9.24 -17.99
C ALA A 17 39.92 10.34 -16.96
N LEU A 18 40.62 11.49 -17.07
CA LEU A 18 40.45 12.62 -16.18
C LEU A 18 39.12 13.36 -16.42
N CYS A 19 38.66 13.44 -17.66
CA CYS A 19 37.32 13.95 -17.97
C CYS A 19 36.22 13.04 -17.40
N LEU A 20 36.32 11.73 -17.60
CA LEU A 20 35.37 10.76 -17.05
C LEU A 20 35.30 10.83 -15.51
N GLN A 21 36.44 10.99 -14.85
CA GLN A 21 36.48 11.18 -13.40
C GLN A 21 35.73 12.45 -12.97
N LYS A 22 35.95 13.58 -13.65
CA LYS A 22 35.24 14.83 -13.37
C LYS A 22 33.73 14.71 -13.60
N GLU A 23 33.32 14.04 -14.67
CA GLU A 23 31.90 13.77 -14.95
C GLU A 23 31.26 12.92 -13.86
N PHE A 24 31.95 11.85 -13.43
CA PHE A 24 31.49 10.99 -12.33
C PHE A 24 31.36 11.76 -11.00
N GLU A 25 32.37 12.57 -10.66
CA GLU A 25 32.32 13.43 -9.47
C GLU A 25 31.18 14.46 -9.56
N TRP A 26 30.92 15.01 -10.75
CA TRP A 26 29.79 15.91 -10.95
C TRP A 26 28.45 15.20 -10.75
N VAL A 27 28.28 13.99 -11.30
CA VAL A 27 27.06 13.19 -11.12
C VAL A 27 26.80 12.93 -9.64
N ILE A 28 27.79 12.43 -8.91
CA ILE A 28 27.65 12.07 -7.49
C ILE A 28 27.36 13.29 -6.62
N ASN A 29 28.02 14.42 -6.87
CA ASN A 29 27.95 15.59 -5.98
C ASN A 29 26.91 16.63 -6.37
N LYS A 30 26.29 16.50 -7.56
CA LYS A 30 25.29 17.45 -8.07
C LYS A 30 24.01 16.76 -8.52
N GLU A 31 24.12 15.89 -9.52
CA GLU A 31 22.94 15.29 -10.14
C GLU A 31 22.14 14.45 -9.13
N VAL A 32 22.82 13.64 -8.30
CA VAL A 32 22.18 12.81 -7.28
C VAL A 32 21.34 13.66 -6.32
N HIS A 33 21.88 14.77 -5.80
CA HIS A 33 21.14 15.65 -4.88
C HIS A 33 19.91 16.30 -5.54
N ILE A 34 20.02 16.69 -6.82
CA ILE A 34 18.89 17.24 -7.58
C ILE A 34 17.75 16.21 -7.64
N ILE A 35 18.07 14.95 -7.97
CA ILE A 35 17.09 13.88 -8.07
C ILE A 35 16.50 13.52 -6.71
N LEU A 36 17.31 13.44 -5.65
CA LEU A 36 16.82 13.18 -4.29
C LEU A 36 15.88 14.28 -3.80
N LYS A 37 16.15 15.54 -4.12
CA LYS A 37 15.27 16.67 -3.78
C LYS A 37 13.93 16.61 -4.52
N GLN A 38 13.96 16.23 -5.80
CA GLN A 38 12.74 15.99 -6.58
C GLN A 38 11.94 14.84 -5.98
N LEU A 39 12.60 13.73 -5.63
CA LEU A 39 11.97 12.58 -5.00
C LEU A 39 11.36 12.95 -3.65
N GLN A 40 12.08 13.70 -2.80
CA GLN A 40 11.58 14.18 -1.51
C GLN A 40 10.32 15.01 -1.69
N THR A 41 10.31 15.92 -2.66
CA THR A 41 9.13 16.74 -2.98
C THR A 41 7.92 15.87 -3.32
N ILE A 42 8.12 14.82 -4.14
CA ILE A 42 7.07 13.86 -4.49
C ILE A 42 6.59 13.08 -3.26
N LEU A 43 7.51 12.59 -2.42
CA LEU A 43 7.18 11.80 -1.23
C LEU A 43 6.42 12.64 -0.20
N VAL A 44 6.83 13.89 0.01
CA VAL A 44 6.13 14.83 0.90
C VAL A 44 4.72 15.08 0.38
N GLU A 45 4.54 15.31 -0.92
CA GLU A 45 3.21 15.49 -1.50
C GLU A 45 2.34 14.23 -1.37
N CYS A 46 2.94 13.04 -1.55
CA CYS A 46 2.25 11.78 -1.30
C CYS A 46 1.79 11.66 0.16
N SER A 47 2.64 12.05 1.11
CA SER A 47 2.34 11.97 2.55
C SER A 47 1.19 12.89 2.95
N ARG A 48 1.12 14.09 2.37
CA ARG A 48 0.02 15.05 2.60
C ARG A 48 -1.31 14.52 2.07
N ARG A 49 -1.29 13.75 0.98
CA ARG A 49 -2.49 13.11 0.41
C ARG A 49 -2.83 11.79 1.09
N PHE A 50 -1.92 11.25 1.89
CA PHE A 50 -2.11 9.95 2.50
C PHE A 50 -3.16 10.05 3.64
N PRO A 51 -4.13 9.12 3.68
CA PRO A 51 -5.27 9.22 4.60
C PRO A 51 -4.93 8.72 6.01
N LEU A 52 -3.84 9.22 6.62
CA LEU A 52 -3.36 8.84 7.97
C LEU A 52 -2.83 10.03 8.77
N THR A 53 -3.07 10.01 10.09
CA THR A 53 -2.74 11.14 10.99
C THR A 53 -1.25 11.27 11.24
N LEU A 54 -0.49 10.23 10.87
CA LEU A 54 0.97 10.12 11.02
C LEU A 54 1.74 11.27 10.36
N PHE A 55 1.15 11.96 9.38
CA PHE A 55 1.80 13.01 8.61
C PHE A 55 1.43 14.44 9.04
N GLY A 56 0.92 14.62 10.27
CA GLY A 56 0.54 15.95 10.77
C GLY A 56 -0.66 16.56 10.04
N ASN A 57 -1.44 15.74 9.33
CA ASN A 57 -2.75 16.10 8.79
C ASN A 57 -3.74 16.22 9.97
N GLU A 58 -3.66 17.33 10.70
CA GLU A 58 -4.51 17.75 11.84
C GLU A 58 -5.92 18.16 11.38
N GLY A 59 -6.55 17.33 10.56
CA GLY A 59 -7.94 17.52 10.11
C GLY A 59 -8.72 16.22 10.23
N PRO A 60 -10.01 16.25 10.60
CA PRO A 60 -10.85 15.07 10.46
C PRO A 60 -10.81 14.65 8.98
N TYR A 61 -10.35 13.42 8.69
CA TYR A 61 -10.45 12.89 7.33
C TYR A 61 -11.88 13.12 6.85
N LYS A 62 -12.00 13.73 5.66
CA LYS A 62 -13.27 13.82 4.99
C LYS A 62 -13.82 12.39 4.91
N SER A 63 -14.94 12.16 5.61
CA SER A 63 -15.60 10.86 5.60
C SER A 63 -16.11 10.63 4.19
N ASP A 64 -15.52 9.69 3.47
CA ASP A 64 -15.95 9.35 2.13
C ASP A 64 -17.05 8.30 2.21
N LYS A 65 -18.22 8.65 1.67
CA LYS A 65 -19.35 7.72 1.53
C LYS A 65 -19.21 6.96 0.21
N ILE A 66 -18.91 5.68 0.31
CA ILE A 66 -18.68 4.79 -0.84
C ILE A 66 -19.85 3.81 -0.94
N ILE A 67 -20.42 3.66 -2.13
CA ILE A 67 -21.45 2.65 -2.40
C ILE A 67 -20.81 1.54 -3.20
N LEU A 68 -20.78 0.34 -2.64
CA LEU A 68 -20.32 -0.88 -3.28
C LEU A 68 -21.55 -1.71 -3.63
N ALA A 69 -21.68 -2.13 -4.87
CA ALA A 69 -22.79 -2.99 -5.30
C ALA A 69 -22.29 -4.04 -6.29
N SER A 70 -22.75 -5.27 -6.10
CA SER A 70 -22.51 -6.35 -7.05
C SER A 70 -23.42 -6.20 -8.28
N SER A 71 -22.94 -6.62 -9.46
CA SER A 71 -23.66 -6.62 -10.74
C SER A 71 -24.93 -7.46 -10.70
N GLN A 72 -24.94 -8.53 -9.89
CA GLN A 72 -26.09 -9.39 -9.67
C GLN A 72 -27.00 -8.92 -8.51
N ASP A 73 -26.72 -7.75 -7.92
CA ASP A 73 -27.43 -7.20 -6.75
C ASP A 73 -27.53 -8.17 -5.55
N THR A 74 -26.59 -9.10 -5.44
CA THR A 74 -26.44 -10.05 -4.33
C THR A 74 -25.75 -9.45 -3.13
N LEU A 75 -24.88 -8.46 -3.32
CA LEU A 75 -24.20 -7.74 -2.25
C LEU A 75 -24.27 -6.24 -2.53
N LYS A 76 -24.82 -5.49 -1.59
CA LYS A 76 -24.83 -4.03 -1.61
C LYS A 76 -24.35 -3.51 -0.27
N THR A 77 -23.41 -2.57 -0.30
CA THR A 77 -22.81 -1.99 0.90
C THR A 77 -22.69 -0.48 0.77
N ILE A 78 -23.02 0.25 1.81
CA ILE A 78 -22.76 1.69 1.93
C ILE A 78 -21.73 1.86 3.03
N VAL A 79 -20.53 2.33 2.70
CA VAL A 79 -19.37 2.44 3.59
C VAL A 79 -19.07 3.91 3.87
N ASN A 80 -18.82 4.27 5.13
CA ASN A 80 -18.19 5.54 5.50
C ASN A 80 -16.73 5.27 5.89
N LEU A 81 -15.81 5.65 4.99
CA LEU A 81 -14.38 5.47 5.16
C LEU A 81 -13.75 6.75 5.69
N ASN A 82 -13.05 6.64 6.83
CA ASN A 82 -12.34 7.72 7.49
C ASN A 82 -10.89 7.30 7.65
N GLY A 83 -10.02 7.74 6.75
CA GLY A 83 -8.62 7.34 6.82
C GLY A 83 -8.42 5.86 6.49
N ASP A 84 -7.85 5.14 7.46
CA ASP A 84 -7.70 3.68 7.49
C ASP A 84 -8.91 2.94 8.10
N SER A 85 -9.97 3.65 8.46
CA SER A 85 -11.03 3.13 9.32
C SER A 85 -12.38 3.17 8.62
N ILE A 86 -13.02 2.01 8.46
CA ILE A 86 -14.44 1.94 8.13
C ILE A 86 -15.21 2.19 9.41
N SER A 87 -15.69 3.44 9.56
CA SER A 87 -16.41 3.89 10.75
C SER A 87 -17.87 3.45 10.76
N PHE A 88 -18.43 3.22 9.58
CA PHE A 88 -19.77 2.69 9.40
C PHE A 88 -19.84 1.91 8.10
N ALA A 89 -20.58 0.81 8.08
CA ALA A 89 -20.97 0.15 6.86
C ALA A 89 -22.38 -0.44 7.02
N ASP A 90 -23.29 -0.17 6.09
CA ASP A 90 -24.58 -0.84 5.99
C ASP A 90 -24.50 -1.90 4.89
N ILE A 91 -24.68 -3.17 5.23
CA ILE A 91 -24.39 -4.31 4.37
C ILE A 91 -25.68 -5.12 4.15
N HIS A 92 -26.05 -5.25 2.88
CA HIS A 92 -27.17 -6.03 2.40
C HIS A 92 -26.66 -7.21 1.56
N LEU A 93 -26.90 -8.43 2.02
CA LEU A 93 -26.44 -9.66 1.38
C LEU A 93 -27.63 -10.57 1.05
N LYS A 94 -27.81 -10.91 -0.22
CA LYS A 94 -28.80 -11.88 -0.70
C LYS A 94 -28.09 -13.18 -1.05
N ILE A 95 -28.51 -14.27 -0.43
CA ILE A 95 -27.96 -15.61 -0.63
C ILE A 95 -29.06 -16.51 -1.19
N HIS A 96 -28.77 -17.18 -2.31
CA HIS A 96 -29.66 -18.20 -2.86
C HIS A 96 -29.30 -19.57 -2.28
N ARG A 97 -30.22 -20.18 -1.51
CA ARG A 97 -29.99 -21.51 -0.93
C ARG A 97 -30.69 -22.56 -1.80
N HIS A 98 -29.90 -23.33 -2.56
CA HIS A 98 -30.38 -24.39 -3.45
C HIS A 98 -31.32 -25.38 -2.76
N HIS A 99 -31.05 -25.75 -1.51
CA HIS A 99 -31.86 -26.71 -0.76
C HIS A 99 -33.26 -26.19 -0.37
N GLN A 100 -33.49 -24.88 -0.38
CA GLN A 100 -34.75 -24.28 0.05
C GLN A 100 -35.51 -23.59 -1.10
N HIS A 101 -34.96 -23.56 -2.31
CA HIS A 101 -35.48 -22.80 -3.46
C HIS A 101 -35.90 -21.35 -3.10
N GLN A 102 -35.25 -20.76 -2.08
CA GLN A 102 -35.56 -19.44 -1.56
C GLN A 102 -34.28 -18.61 -1.48
N THR A 103 -34.43 -17.33 -1.79
CA THR A 103 -33.39 -16.33 -1.63
C THR A 103 -33.57 -15.66 -0.27
N GLN A 104 -32.59 -15.84 0.61
CA GLN A 104 -32.58 -15.23 1.93
C GLN A 104 -31.80 -13.93 1.89
N THR A 105 -32.32 -12.88 2.53
CA THR A 105 -31.63 -11.59 2.65
C THR A 105 -31.16 -11.38 4.08
N TYR A 106 -29.88 -11.05 4.23
CA TYR A 106 -29.23 -10.69 5.48
C TYR A 106 -28.88 -9.21 5.45
N LYS A 107 -29.13 -8.54 6.57
CA LYS A 107 -28.71 -7.16 6.81
C LYS A 107 -27.81 -7.12 8.02
N THR A 108 -26.65 -6.51 7.88
CA THR A 108 -25.71 -6.32 8.99
C THR A 108 -24.99 -4.99 8.84
N SER A 109 -24.34 -4.54 9.91
CA SER A 109 -23.66 -3.26 9.91
C SER A 109 -22.38 -3.26 10.74
N ILE A 110 -21.44 -2.43 10.31
CA ILE A 110 -20.30 -1.98 11.11
C ILE A 110 -20.72 -0.67 11.78
N LEU A 111 -20.50 -0.56 13.09
CA LEU A 111 -20.85 0.61 13.89
C LEU A 111 -19.60 1.39 14.32
N LYS A 112 -19.77 2.67 14.66
CA LYS A 112 -18.67 3.59 14.95
C LYS A 112 -17.88 3.21 16.20
N GLU A 113 -18.51 2.52 17.14
CA GLU A 113 -17.90 2.03 18.38
C GLU A 113 -16.87 0.92 18.11
N HIS A 114 -17.04 0.21 16.99
CA HIS A 114 -16.19 -0.91 16.59
C HIS A 114 -15.78 -0.78 15.11
N PRO A 115 -14.96 0.23 14.77
CA PRO A 115 -14.59 0.51 13.39
C PRO A 115 -13.71 -0.61 12.83
N TRP A 116 -13.90 -0.93 11.54
CA TRP A 116 -13.10 -1.93 10.87
C TRP A 116 -11.82 -1.29 10.30
N LYS A 117 -10.68 -1.65 10.89
CA LYS A 117 -9.35 -1.12 10.51
C LYS A 117 -8.78 -1.81 9.27
N LEU A 118 -8.37 -1.01 8.30
CA LEU A 118 -7.70 -1.42 7.06
C LEU A 118 -6.19 -1.30 7.23
N HIS A 119 -5.57 -2.32 7.83
CA HIS A 119 -4.13 -2.33 8.11
C HIS A 119 -3.25 -2.07 6.88
N GLN A 120 -3.71 -2.43 5.67
CA GLN A 120 -2.99 -2.16 4.41
C GLN A 120 -2.68 -0.67 4.21
N ILE A 121 -3.63 0.21 4.58
CA ILE A 121 -3.46 1.66 4.49
C ILE A 121 -2.40 2.10 5.50
N GLN A 122 -2.52 1.63 6.75
CA GLN A 122 -1.55 1.94 7.80
C GLN A 122 -0.13 1.48 7.44
N ASP A 123 0.04 0.24 6.97
CA ASP A 123 1.34 -0.30 6.56
C ASP A 123 1.96 0.50 5.42
N ALA A 124 1.15 0.89 4.43
CA ALA A 124 1.61 1.70 3.31
C ALA A 124 2.09 3.08 3.78
N GLY A 125 1.36 3.70 4.70
CA GLY A 125 1.76 4.95 5.32
C GLY A 125 3.06 4.83 6.12
N ASN A 126 3.20 3.77 6.92
CA ASN A 126 4.43 3.52 7.67
C ASN A 126 5.65 3.38 6.73
N HIS A 127 5.49 2.65 5.62
CA HIS A 127 6.55 2.51 4.63
C HIS A 127 6.87 3.82 3.90
N LEU A 128 5.88 4.66 3.60
CA LEU A 128 6.11 6.00 3.06
C LEU A 128 6.88 6.88 4.06
N GLN A 129 6.56 6.79 5.35
CA GLN A 129 7.28 7.50 6.40
C GLN A 129 8.74 7.04 6.52
N PHE A 130 9.01 5.75 6.38
CA PHE A 130 10.40 5.25 6.34
C PHE A 130 11.16 5.75 5.10
N ALA A 131 10.52 5.80 3.94
CA ALA A 131 11.13 6.38 2.74
C ALA A 131 11.49 7.87 2.94
N LEU A 132 10.59 8.64 3.56
CA LEU A 132 10.86 10.03 3.95
C LEU A 132 12.01 10.15 4.95
N TYR A 133 12.05 9.28 5.97
CA TYR A 133 13.17 9.27 6.91
C TYR A 133 14.52 9.02 6.21
N HIS A 134 14.57 8.07 5.26
CA HIS A 134 15.80 7.80 4.51
C HIS A 134 16.23 8.99 3.65
N ILE A 135 15.30 9.70 3.02
CA ILE A 135 15.63 10.82 2.14
C ILE A 135 15.98 12.09 2.93
N ASP A 136 15.33 12.34 4.07
CA ASP A 136 15.58 13.49 4.92
C ASP A 136 16.95 13.42 5.62
N ASN A 137 17.53 12.21 5.74
CA ASN A 137 18.89 12.03 6.23
C ASN A 137 19.99 12.42 5.22
N VAL A 138 19.61 12.72 3.97
CA VAL A 138 20.52 13.20 2.93
C VAL A 138 20.19 14.67 2.62
N ASP A 139 20.79 15.58 3.38
CA ASP A 139 20.61 17.02 3.19
C ASP A 139 21.44 17.56 2.00
N ASP A 140 21.23 18.84 1.66
CA ASP A 140 21.96 19.54 0.58
C ASP A 140 23.50 19.56 0.84
N GLY A 141 23.96 19.29 2.07
CA GLY A 141 25.37 19.24 2.47
C GLY A 141 25.99 17.85 2.44
N TYR A 142 25.19 16.78 2.35
CA TYR A 142 25.67 15.40 2.38
C TYR A 142 26.65 15.12 1.24
N GLN A 143 27.85 14.64 1.54
CA GLN A 143 28.85 14.28 0.54
C GLN A 143 28.93 12.77 0.40
N PHE A 144 28.39 12.24 -0.69
CA PHE A 144 28.53 10.83 -1.05
C PHE A 144 30.00 10.52 -1.35
N LYS A 145 30.53 9.46 -0.74
CA LYS A 145 31.91 9.02 -0.89
C LYS A 145 32.09 8.06 -2.06
N SER A 146 31.01 7.41 -2.49
CA SER A 146 31.05 6.35 -3.50
C SER A 146 29.70 6.18 -4.19
N SER A 147 29.72 5.57 -5.37
CA SER A 147 28.50 5.14 -6.07
C SER A 147 27.75 4.07 -5.28
N GLU A 148 28.43 3.17 -4.56
CA GLU A 148 27.78 2.14 -3.75
C GLU A 148 26.92 2.75 -2.65
N GLU A 149 27.36 3.85 -2.05
CA GLU A 149 26.61 4.57 -1.02
C GLU A 149 25.34 5.23 -1.58
N VAL A 150 25.45 5.84 -2.77
CA VAL A 150 24.29 6.38 -3.50
C VAL A 150 23.28 5.28 -3.79
N LEU A 151 23.75 4.16 -4.37
CA LEU A 151 22.89 3.02 -4.70
C LEU A 151 22.24 2.42 -3.45
N HIS A 152 22.99 2.28 -2.36
CA HIS A 152 22.44 1.78 -1.10
C HIS A 152 21.33 2.68 -0.54
N THR A 153 21.51 4.00 -0.64
CA THR A 153 20.50 4.98 -0.22
C THR A 153 19.23 4.86 -1.06
N LEU A 154 19.39 4.79 -2.39
CA LEU A 154 18.28 4.61 -3.33
C LEU A 154 17.56 3.28 -3.11
N ASP A 155 18.30 2.19 -2.85
CA ASP A 155 17.74 0.88 -2.55
C ASP A 155 16.90 0.91 -1.28
N ASN A 156 17.34 1.59 -0.22
CA ASN A 156 16.56 1.72 1.01
C ASN A 156 15.24 2.45 0.77
N ILE A 157 15.27 3.55 0.02
CA ILE A 157 14.06 4.30 -0.35
C ILE A 157 13.15 3.44 -1.22
N LEU A 158 13.68 2.82 -2.28
CA LEU A 158 12.93 2.01 -3.22
C LEU A 158 12.28 0.81 -2.53
N ASN A 159 13.00 0.11 -1.65
CA ASN A 159 12.48 -1.01 -0.87
C ASN A 159 11.30 -0.58 0.01
N CYS A 160 11.39 0.59 0.65
CA CYS A 160 10.26 1.14 1.41
C CYS A 160 9.04 1.38 0.51
N LEU A 161 9.23 2.06 -0.62
CA LEU A 161 8.14 2.35 -1.56
C LEU A 161 7.52 1.08 -2.16
N GLN A 162 8.34 0.08 -2.50
CA GLN A 162 7.86 -1.20 -3.00
C GLN A 162 7.03 -1.95 -1.97
N ARG A 163 7.46 -1.96 -0.69
CA ARG A 163 6.69 -2.59 0.40
C ARG A 163 5.37 -1.87 0.64
N GLY A 164 5.38 -0.53 0.67
CA GLY A 164 4.16 0.28 0.81
C GLY A 164 3.20 0.12 -0.38
N ARG A 165 3.73 0.00 -1.61
CA ARG A 165 2.92 -0.34 -2.79
C ARG A 165 2.33 -1.75 -2.67
N THR A 166 3.14 -2.72 -2.24
CA THR A 166 2.72 -4.13 -2.15
C THR A 166 1.61 -4.32 -1.13
N SER A 167 1.64 -3.60 0.01
CA SER A 167 0.57 -3.68 1.01
C SER A 167 -0.79 -3.22 0.47
N LEU A 168 -0.82 -2.31 -0.51
CA LEU A 168 -2.07 -1.85 -1.17
C LEU A 168 -2.49 -2.75 -2.33
N ILE A 169 -1.54 -3.29 -3.11
CA ILE A 169 -1.84 -4.09 -4.31
C ILE A 169 -2.22 -5.52 -3.97
N VAL A 170 -1.53 -6.14 -3.00
CA VAL A 170 -1.68 -7.56 -2.69
C VAL A 170 -2.49 -7.71 -1.39
N PRO A 171 -3.75 -8.19 -1.47
CA PRO A 171 -4.53 -8.47 -0.27
C PRO A 171 -3.84 -9.49 0.62
N ARG A 172 -3.83 -9.25 1.93
CA ARG A 172 -3.27 -10.21 2.90
C ARG A 172 -4.09 -11.50 2.85
N LYS A 173 -3.41 -12.64 2.65
CA LYS A 173 -4.04 -13.95 2.76
C LYS A 173 -4.47 -14.17 4.22
N ARG A 174 -5.75 -14.44 4.42
CA ARG A 174 -6.32 -14.80 5.71
C ARG A 174 -7.14 -16.07 5.52
N THR A 175 -6.98 -17.05 6.42
CA THR A 175 -7.83 -18.24 6.37
C THR A 175 -9.28 -17.84 6.71
N ILE A 176 -10.26 -18.61 6.22
CA ILE A 176 -11.65 -18.31 6.55
C ILE A 176 -11.91 -18.47 8.06
N ASP A 177 -11.25 -19.43 8.72
CA ASP A 177 -11.34 -19.61 10.17
C ASP A 177 -10.82 -18.37 10.94
N ASP A 178 -9.68 -17.81 10.52
CA ASP A 178 -9.14 -16.57 11.10
C ASP A 178 -10.05 -15.36 10.86
N LEU A 179 -10.75 -15.33 9.72
CA LEU A 179 -11.71 -14.28 9.39
C LEU A 179 -12.92 -14.37 10.31
N MET A 180 -13.53 -15.55 10.44
CA MET A 180 -14.70 -15.79 11.30
C MET A 180 -14.42 -15.47 12.77
N LYS A 181 -13.22 -15.79 13.26
CA LYS A 181 -12.81 -15.51 14.65
C LYS A 181 -12.41 -14.06 14.89
N SER A 182 -12.28 -13.25 13.83
CA SER A 182 -11.79 -11.87 13.92
C SER A 182 -12.72 -10.97 14.73
N ARG A 183 -12.14 -9.97 15.41
CA ARG A 183 -12.91 -8.92 16.12
C ARG A 183 -13.92 -8.25 15.21
N ASN A 184 -13.52 -7.99 13.97
CA ASN A 184 -14.31 -7.34 12.94
C ASN A 184 -15.59 -8.12 12.59
N MET A 185 -15.49 -9.44 12.42
CA MET A 185 -16.68 -10.29 12.20
C MET A 185 -17.59 -10.33 13.42
N LYS A 186 -17.01 -10.39 14.62
CA LYS A 186 -17.76 -10.43 15.89
C LYS A 186 -18.46 -9.11 16.24
N SER A 187 -18.00 -7.98 15.69
CA SER A 187 -18.60 -6.66 15.91
C SER A 187 -19.75 -6.31 14.96
N LEU A 188 -20.04 -7.17 13.99
CA LEU A 188 -21.16 -6.99 13.07
C LEU A 188 -22.50 -7.01 13.82
N THR A 189 -23.39 -6.07 13.47
CA THR A 189 -24.68 -5.91 14.14
C THR A 189 -25.83 -5.81 13.12
N PRO A 190 -26.81 -6.72 13.13
CA PRO A 190 -26.81 -8.01 13.85
C PRO A 190 -25.69 -8.94 13.37
N PRO A 191 -25.26 -9.92 14.20
CA PRO A 191 -24.26 -10.89 13.79
C PRO A 191 -24.76 -11.73 12.61
N LEU A 192 -23.83 -12.11 11.73
CA LEU A 192 -24.12 -13.02 10.63
C LEU A 192 -24.14 -14.49 11.12
N PRO A 193 -24.87 -15.37 10.42
CA PRO A 193 -24.78 -16.82 10.62
C PRO A 193 -23.34 -17.36 10.49
N GLU A 194 -23.08 -18.50 11.14
CA GLU A 194 -21.75 -19.15 11.13
C GLU A 194 -21.31 -19.66 9.75
N ASP A 195 -22.24 -19.78 8.80
CA ASP A 195 -21.95 -20.14 7.42
C ASP A 195 -21.66 -18.93 6.51
N LEU A 196 -21.63 -17.70 7.05
CA LEU A 196 -21.41 -16.48 6.29
C LEU A 196 -20.27 -15.63 6.87
N ALA A 197 -19.36 -15.22 5.99
CA ALA A 197 -18.27 -14.31 6.34
C ALA A 197 -18.26 -13.08 5.43
N ILE A 198 -17.82 -11.94 5.95
CA ILE A 198 -17.59 -10.72 5.18
C ILE A 198 -16.18 -10.23 5.44
N SER A 199 -15.53 -9.67 4.43
CA SER A 199 -14.22 -9.04 4.57
C SER A 199 -14.15 -7.76 3.77
N PHE A 200 -13.52 -6.75 4.36
CA PHE A 200 -13.08 -5.54 3.66
C PHE A 200 -11.57 -5.56 3.48
N TYR A 201 -11.10 -5.23 2.28
CA TYR A 201 -9.68 -5.10 1.98
C TYR A 201 -9.44 -4.13 0.82
N ILE A 202 -8.20 -3.67 0.66
CA ILE A 202 -7.78 -2.84 -0.46
C ILE A 202 -7.14 -3.73 -1.52
N GLN A 203 -7.47 -3.46 -2.78
CA GLN A 203 -6.80 -4.06 -3.93
C GLN A 203 -6.43 -2.96 -4.93
N SER A 204 -5.15 -2.59 -4.95
CA SER A 204 -4.66 -1.42 -5.68
C SER A 204 -5.35 -0.14 -5.20
N HIS A 205 -6.24 0.42 -6.02
CA HIS A 205 -7.00 1.64 -5.72
C HIS A 205 -8.48 1.36 -5.42
N LYS A 206 -8.87 0.08 -5.32
CA LYS A 206 -10.24 -0.36 -5.03
C LYS A 206 -10.41 -0.65 -3.54
N LEU A 207 -11.55 -0.26 -2.96
CA LEU A 207 -12.04 -0.84 -1.70
C LEU A 207 -12.94 -2.03 -2.05
N ILE A 208 -12.59 -3.22 -1.53
CA ILE A 208 -13.33 -4.45 -1.79
C ILE A 208 -14.17 -4.83 -0.59
N CYS A 209 -15.42 -5.20 -0.84
CA CYS A 209 -16.27 -5.94 0.09
C CYS A 209 -16.50 -7.33 -0.49
N ALA A 210 -15.98 -8.36 0.18
CA ALA A 210 -16.16 -9.74 -0.22
C ALA A 210 -17.07 -10.44 0.79
N ALA A 211 -18.05 -11.19 0.29
CA ALA A 211 -18.89 -12.07 1.09
C ALA A 211 -18.59 -13.53 0.71
N TYR A 212 -18.52 -14.40 1.72
CA TYR A 212 -18.21 -15.80 1.59
C TYR A 212 -19.36 -16.62 2.17
N GLN A 213 -19.84 -17.59 1.38
CA GLN A 213 -20.76 -18.61 1.86
C GLN A 213 -19.99 -19.91 2.06
N LEU A 214 -19.95 -20.37 3.30
CA LEU A 214 -19.35 -21.62 3.73
C LEU A 214 -20.31 -22.76 3.40
N SER A 215 -20.13 -23.37 2.24
CA SER A 215 -20.69 -24.67 1.91
C SER A 215 -19.54 -25.55 1.40
N ASN A 216 -19.74 -26.87 1.22
CA ASN A 216 -18.71 -27.76 0.66
C ASN A 216 -18.17 -27.29 -0.72
N VAL A 217 -18.77 -26.26 -1.33
CA VAL A 217 -18.28 -25.55 -2.51
C VAL A 217 -18.15 -24.05 -2.18
N GLN A 218 -16.93 -23.52 -2.29
CA GLN A 218 -16.63 -22.10 -2.13
C GLN A 218 -17.43 -21.26 -3.14
N VAL A 219 -18.40 -20.48 -2.68
CA VAL A 219 -18.93 -19.37 -3.49
C VAL A 219 -18.15 -18.13 -3.10
N MET A 220 -17.14 -17.82 -3.92
CA MET A 220 -16.37 -16.59 -3.85
C MET A 220 -17.12 -15.53 -4.67
N ILE A 221 -17.91 -14.68 -4.03
CA ILE A 221 -18.43 -13.49 -4.70
C ILE A 221 -17.36 -12.40 -4.58
N ILE A 222 -16.48 -12.32 -5.59
CA ILE A 222 -15.60 -11.16 -5.78
C ILE A 222 -16.41 -10.09 -6.49
N MET A 223 -16.61 -8.92 -5.86
CA MET A 223 -16.82 -7.70 -6.64
C MET A 223 -16.09 -6.49 -6.07
N VAL A 224 -15.49 -5.78 -7.02
CA VAL A 224 -14.69 -4.57 -6.83
C VAL A 224 -15.42 -3.40 -7.49
N ILE A 225 -15.29 -2.20 -6.92
CA ILE A 225 -15.17 -0.97 -7.73
C ILE A 225 -13.80 -0.40 -7.49
#